data_AF-A0A9D9M945-F1
#
_entry.id   AF-A0A9D9M945-F1
#
_cell.length_a   1.000
_cell.length_b   1.000
_cell.length_c   1.000
_cell.angle_alpha   90.00
_cell.angle_beta   90.00
_cell.angle_gamma   90.00
#
_symmetry.space_group_name_H-M   'P 1'
#
loop_
_entity.id
_entity.type
_entity.pdbx_description
1 polymer ?
#
loop_
_entity_poly.entity_id
_entity_poly.type
_entity_poly.pdbx_seq_one_letter_code
_entity_poly.pdbx_strand_id
1 'polypeptide(L)'
;MSRTFSTCLLILLAAASCTGPVQNGKETIPLVEHIAASADSPDHVLLSSFAKIPSSGSIFVAGSPQVCTLIGNSFRDCDDFDNVRARSFSDGLKDFSGETIALAADEAFAPYGDFVASNGGAAMREVTVRTALAALKEKCSISIYDIEGNKSKAPAKIIVLADPWMLYCGKFDVDTLFSLTSCNVPVVSPLELLAKSAFAGEKKYFNVGLMCDSLYIGTGVYKSVFEEKVAEYSIMGTSYFEAATPSSEGQILAGFLDKYAESGNTAPLDVLLVDDWSVDRQALMDELSLIRDFHKEESMRYGKMISPDFTIFCSSDLTMHECYLTMRKLSLFTHRIALPELKFYTIKPLPGREAQEFLLIPSENV
;
A
#
# COMPACT_ATOMS: atom_id res chain seq x y z
N MET A 1 67.29 23.43 -29.17
CA MET A 1 66.88 23.70 -27.77
C MET A 1 65.36 23.72 -27.71
N SER A 2 64.78 23.02 -26.73
CA SER A 2 63.35 23.05 -26.32
C SER A 2 62.35 22.39 -27.29
N ARG A 3 61.82 21.18 -26.99
CA ARG A 3 60.58 20.90 -26.20
C ARG A 3 59.34 21.53 -26.88
N THR A 4 58.25 20.82 -27.23
CA THR A 4 57.34 20.06 -26.35
C THR A 4 56.19 19.40 -27.16
N PHE A 5 55.76 18.20 -26.73
CA PHE A 5 54.38 17.64 -26.62
C PHE A 5 53.46 17.68 -27.87
N SER A 6 53.16 16.54 -28.49
CA SER A 6 52.21 15.47 -28.07
C SER A 6 50.77 15.98 -27.94
N THR A 7 49.99 15.80 -29.01
CA THR A 7 48.53 15.96 -29.03
C THR A 7 47.91 14.76 -29.75
N CYS A 8 47.87 13.62 -29.06
CA CYS A 8 46.86 12.59 -29.31
C CYS A 8 45.56 13.09 -28.65
N LEU A 9 44.70 13.74 -29.44
CA LEU A 9 43.36 14.08 -29.00
C LEU A 9 42.47 12.84 -29.21
N LEU A 10 42.33 12.05 -28.14
CA LEU A 10 41.28 11.04 -27.98
C LEU A 10 39.91 11.77 -28.06
N ILE A 11 39.20 11.61 -29.16
CA ILE A 11 37.75 11.83 -29.23
C ILE A 11 37.10 10.47 -29.01
N LEU A 12 36.92 10.11 -27.74
CA LEU A 12 36.15 8.95 -27.29
C LEU A 12 35.80 9.23 -25.83
N LEU A 13 34.73 10.01 -25.59
CA LEU A 13 34.02 10.14 -24.31
C LEU A 13 32.86 11.14 -24.47
N ALA A 14 31.73 10.67 -24.99
CA ALA A 14 30.39 11.24 -24.75
C ALA A 14 29.31 10.24 -25.21
N ALA A 15 29.43 8.99 -24.75
CA ALA A 15 28.34 8.02 -24.72
C ALA A 15 28.43 7.26 -23.39
N ALA A 16 28.53 8.02 -22.30
CA ALA A 16 28.11 7.50 -21.01
C ALA A 16 26.58 7.48 -21.06
N SER A 17 26.05 6.39 -21.62
CA SER A 17 24.68 5.99 -21.37
C SER A 17 24.61 5.83 -19.85
N CYS A 18 24.02 6.81 -19.17
CA CYS A 18 23.68 6.72 -17.76
C CYS A 18 22.71 5.55 -17.63
N THR A 19 23.22 4.35 -17.45
CA THR A 19 22.45 3.24 -16.90
C THR A 19 22.05 3.70 -15.51
N GLY A 20 20.75 3.98 -15.32
CA GLY A 20 20.19 4.33 -14.03
C GLY A 20 20.55 3.30 -12.96
N PRO A 21 20.43 3.62 -11.67
CA PRO A 21 20.65 2.67 -10.61
C PRO A 21 19.66 1.50 -10.74
N VAL A 22 20.12 0.39 -11.33
CA VAL A 22 19.38 -0.86 -11.40
C VAL A 22 19.46 -1.52 -10.03
N GLN A 23 18.40 -1.42 -9.23
CA GLN A 23 18.21 -2.28 -8.07
C GLN A 23 17.29 -3.45 -8.47
N ASN A 24 17.73 -4.68 -8.20
CA ASN A 24 16.98 -5.92 -8.47
C ASN A 24 16.49 -6.09 -9.94
N GLY A 25 17.23 -5.56 -10.92
CA GLY A 25 16.91 -5.74 -12.34
C GLY A 25 15.79 -4.83 -12.87
N LYS A 26 15.25 -3.91 -12.06
CA LYS A 26 14.22 -2.94 -12.45
C LYS A 26 14.82 -1.53 -12.49
N GLU A 27 14.50 -0.77 -13.54
CA GLU A 27 14.97 0.61 -13.71
C GLU A 27 14.03 1.58 -12.98
N THR A 28 14.62 2.55 -12.27
CA THR A 28 13.90 3.67 -11.63
C THR A 28 13.37 4.68 -12.65
N ILE A 29 12.34 5.45 -12.29
CA ILE A 29 11.89 6.57 -13.12
C ILE A 29 12.88 7.76 -13.10
N PRO A 30 12.91 8.63 -14.14
CA PRO A 30 13.81 9.78 -14.18
C PRO A 30 13.70 10.72 -12.98
N LEU A 31 12.51 10.86 -12.39
CA LEU A 31 12.31 11.68 -11.19
C LEU A 31 13.16 11.17 -10.00
N VAL A 32 13.21 9.86 -9.78
CA VAL A 32 14.00 9.25 -8.70
C VAL A 32 15.48 9.48 -8.93
N GLU A 33 15.95 9.27 -10.15
CA GLU A 33 17.35 9.47 -10.53
C GLU A 33 17.77 10.93 -10.31
N HIS A 34 16.92 11.87 -10.70
CA HIS A 34 17.17 13.29 -10.54
C HIS A 34 17.31 13.70 -9.07
N ILE A 35 16.38 13.26 -8.21
CA ILE A 35 16.41 13.57 -6.77
C ILE A 35 17.61 12.89 -6.11
N ALA A 36 17.88 11.62 -6.44
CA ALA A 36 18.99 10.87 -5.85
C ALA A 36 20.37 11.46 -6.22
N ALA A 37 20.53 11.93 -7.46
CA ALA A 37 21.79 12.51 -7.93
C ALA A 37 22.07 13.93 -7.38
N SER A 38 21.03 14.63 -6.91
CA SER A 38 21.11 16.06 -6.55
C SER A 38 21.02 16.25 -5.04
N ALA A 39 22.14 16.06 -4.34
CA ALA A 39 22.20 16.12 -2.86
C ALA A 39 21.70 17.46 -2.27
N ASP A 40 21.91 18.57 -2.98
CA ASP A 40 21.47 19.91 -2.56
C ASP A 40 20.03 20.25 -3.02
N SER A 41 19.35 19.34 -3.72
CA SER A 41 17.97 19.59 -4.17
C SER A 41 17.00 19.62 -2.98
N PRO A 42 15.94 20.45 -3.01
CA PRO A 42 14.98 20.54 -1.92
C PRO A 42 14.37 19.19 -1.50
N ASP A 43 14.06 18.31 -2.46
CA ASP A 43 13.47 17.01 -2.17
C ASP A 43 14.49 16.02 -1.58
N HIS A 44 15.77 16.06 -1.99
CA HIS A 44 16.82 15.25 -1.37
C HIS A 44 17.09 15.70 0.08
N VAL A 45 17.19 17.02 0.31
CA VAL A 45 17.34 17.59 1.65
C VAL A 45 16.14 17.23 2.52
N LEU A 46 14.92 17.30 1.98
CA LEU A 46 13.72 16.85 2.67
C LEU A 46 13.84 15.37 3.08
N LEU A 47 14.10 14.46 2.15
CA LEU A 47 14.17 13.03 2.43
C LEU A 47 15.25 12.67 3.45
N SER A 48 16.45 13.22 3.29
CA SER A 48 17.57 12.97 4.21
C SER A 48 17.31 13.47 5.63
N SER A 49 16.45 14.50 5.80
CA SER A 49 16.04 14.97 7.13
C SER A 49 15.24 13.92 7.92
N PHE A 50 14.67 12.92 7.25
CA PHE A 50 13.96 11.78 7.85
C PHE A 50 14.84 10.55 8.10
N ALA A 51 16.17 10.69 8.11
CA ALA A 51 17.06 9.68 8.69
C ALA A 51 16.69 9.37 10.15
N LYS A 52 16.10 10.34 10.86
CA LYS A 52 15.42 10.14 12.15
C LYS A 52 13.96 10.55 12.04
N ILE A 53 13.06 9.61 12.25
CA ILE A 53 11.62 9.81 12.14
C ILE A 53 11.08 10.58 13.37
N PRO A 54 10.24 11.62 13.19
CA PRO A 54 9.61 12.31 14.31
C PRO A 54 8.45 11.47 14.90
N SER A 55 8.42 11.29 16.21
CA SER A 55 7.29 10.62 16.89
C SER A 55 5.98 11.42 16.82
N SER A 56 6.07 12.74 16.65
CA SER A 56 4.92 13.64 16.48
C SER A 56 4.35 13.67 15.06
N GLY A 57 4.92 12.90 14.12
CA GLY A 57 4.41 12.79 12.76
C GLY A 57 3.05 12.06 12.68
N SER A 58 2.40 12.15 11.53
CA SER A 58 1.13 11.44 11.27
C SER A 58 1.36 10.07 10.62
N ILE A 59 0.38 9.18 10.76
CA ILE A 59 0.24 8.04 9.83
C ILE A 59 -0.44 8.61 8.59
N PHE A 60 0.28 8.69 7.48
CA PHE A 60 -0.24 9.23 6.23
C PHE A 60 -0.74 8.10 5.34
N VAL A 61 -2.00 8.15 4.92
CA VAL A 61 -2.64 7.14 4.08
C VAL A 61 -3.00 7.79 2.76
N ALA A 62 -2.57 7.21 1.64
CA ALA A 62 -2.94 7.68 0.31
C ALA A 62 -3.60 6.58 -0.51
N GLY A 63 -4.68 6.93 -1.20
CA GLY A 63 -5.46 6.00 -2.02
C GLY A 63 -6.64 6.70 -2.68
N SER A 64 -7.51 5.92 -3.31
CA SER A 64 -8.78 6.46 -3.82
C SER A 64 -9.66 6.99 -2.66
N PRO A 65 -10.59 7.93 -2.92
CA PRO A 65 -11.41 8.52 -1.87
C PRO A 65 -12.17 7.49 -1.02
N GLN A 66 -12.72 6.46 -1.65
CA GLN A 66 -13.45 5.37 -1.01
C GLN A 66 -12.53 4.58 -0.05
N VAL A 67 -11.33 4.21 -0.52
CA VAL A 67 -10.33 3.51 0.29
C VAL A 67 -9.91 4.36 1.50
N CYS A 68 -9.65 5.65 1.32
CA CYS A 68 -9.29 6.55 2.42
C CYS A 68 -10.40 6.64 3.48
N THR A 69 -11.68 6.67 3.08
CA THR A 69 -12.80 6.68 4.03
C THR A 69 -12.85 5.38 4.84
N LEU A 70 -12.75 4.22 4.20
CA LEU A 70 -12.82 2.92 4.88
C LEU A 70 -11.63 2.72 5.84
N ILE A 71 -10.41 2.98 5.37
CA ILE A 71 -9.20 2.87 6.19
C ILE A 71 -9.23 3.82 7.38
N GLY A 72 -9.71 5.05 7.18
CA GLY A 72 -9.87 6.03 8.26
C GLY A 72 -10.74 5.50 9.40
N ASN A 73 -11.85 4.85 9.07
CA ASN A 73 -12.72 4.21 10.07
C ASN A 73 -11.99 3.06 10.77
N SER A 74 -11.27 2.20 10.04
CA SER A 74 -10.50 1.11 10.64
C SER A 74 -9.46 1.63 11.64
N PHE A 75 -8.67 2.65 11.30
CA PHE A 75 -7.71 3.24 12.25
C PHE A 75 -8.38 3.85 13.48
N ARG A 76 -9.53 4.51 13.30
CA ARG A 76 -10.28 5.13 14.40
C ARG A 76 -10.78 4.08 15.39
N ASP A 77 -11.23 2.94 14.86
CA ASP A 77 -12.00 1.96 15.61
C ASP A 77 -11.15 0.74 16.04
N CYS A 78 -9.91 0.60 15.58
CA CYS A 78 -8.98 -0.50 15.92
C CYS A 78 -8.67 -0.58 17.43
N ASP A 79 -8.80 -1.79 17.99
CA ASP A 79 -8.55 -2.16 19.40
C ASP A 79 -8.23 -3.66 19.45
N ASP A 80 -7.17 -4.05 18.74
CA ASP A 80 -6.71 -5.43 18.60
C ASP A 80 -5.53 -5.75 19.53
N PHE A 81 -4.91 -4.73 20.17
CA PHE A 81 -3.71 -4.89 21.00
C PHE A 81 -3.86 -4.36 22.43
N ASP A 82 -3.15 -5.02 23.36
CA ASP A 82 -2.95 -4.52 24.71
C ASP A 82 -1.87 -3.43 24.63
N ASN A 83 -2.27 -2.17 24.81
CA ASN A 83 -1.43 -1.00 24.64
C ASN A 83 -0.34 -0.85 25.72
N VAL A 84 -0.38 -1.68 26.76
CA VAL A 84 0.64 -1.74 27.80
C VAL A 84 1.60 -2.90 27.56
N ARG A 85 1.07 -4.09 27.22
CA ARG A 85 1.83 -5.34 27.15
C ARG A 85 2.22 -5.75 25.73
N ALA A 86 1.73 -5.05 24.72
CA ALA A 86 1.94 -5.33 23.30
C ALA A 86 1.57 -6.78 22.91
N ARG A 87 0.46 -7.28 23.47
CA ARG A 87 -0.11 -8.59 23.11
C ARG A 87 -1.27 -8.39 22.15
N SER A 88 -1.49 -9.33 21.23
CA SER A 88 -2.65 -9.32 20.30
C SER A 88 -3.93 -9.70 21.05
N PHE A 89 -4.44 -8.78 21.86
CA PHE A 89 -5.71 -8.87 22.57
C PHE A 89 -6.16 -7.47 22.99
N SER A 90 -7.41 -7.10 22.70
CA SER A 90 -8.02 -5.82 23.07
C SER A 90 -7.86 -5.48 24.56
N ASP A 91 -7.48 -4.24 24.88
CA ASP A 91 -7.52 -3.70 26.24
C ASP A 91 -8.64 -2.67 26.49
N GLY A 92 -9.49 -2.45 25.48
CA GLY A 92 -10.59 -1.49 25.52
C GLY A 92 -10.17 -0.06 25.15
N LEU A 93 -8.90 0.17 24.82
CA LEU A 93 -8.39 1.44 24.31
C LEU A 93 -8.04 1.32 22.83
N LYS A 94 -8.36 2.36 22.07
CA LYS A 94 -8.00 2.38 20.64
C LYS A 94 -6.48 2.32 20.48
N ASP A 95 -6.02 1.43 19.62
CA ASP A 95 -4.58 1.15 19.44
C ASP A 95 -3.79 2.36 18.96
N PHE A 96 -4.45 3.26 18.23
CA PHE A 96 -3.88 4.49 17.69
C PHE A 96 -4.29 5.73 18.51
N SER A 97 -4.59 5.54 19.80
CA SER A 97 -4.91 6.65 20.70
C SER A 97 -3.80 7.72 20.70
N GLY A 98 -4.20 8.99 20.56
CA GLY A 98 -3.30 10.14 20.52
C GLY A 98 -2.69 10.42 19.14
N GLU A 99 -2.92 9.54 18.16
CA GLU A 99 -2.34 9.62 16.83
C GLU A 99 -3.17 10.45 15.86
N THR A 100 -2.48 11.07 14.90
CA THR A 100 -3.13 11.70 13.75
C THR A 100 -3.00 10.80 12.52
N ILE A 101 -4.13 10.46 11.92
CA ILE A 101 -4.23 9.75 10.66
C ILE A 101 -4.54 10.76 9.56
N ALA A 102 -3.56 11.05 8.70
CA ALA A 102 -3.69 11.97 7.58
C ALA A 102 -4.13 11.20 6.34
N LEU A 103 -5.39 11.33 5.96
CA LEU A 103 -6.03 10.62 4.85
C LEU A 103 -5.98 11.50 3.60
N ALA A 104 -5.19 11.13 2.60
CA ALA A 104 -5.04 11.82 1.33
C ALA A 104 -5.83 11.10 0.23
N ALA A 105 -7.08 11.52 0.06
CA ALA A 105 -7.98 11.03 -0.97
C ALA A 105 -7.57 11.57 -2.34
N ASP A 106 -7.24 10.68 -3.26
CA ASP A 106 -6.83 11.07 -4.60
C ASP A 106 -8.02 11.28 -5.54
N GLU A 107 -8.38 12.53 -5.75
CA GLU A 107 -9.42 12.91 -6.71
C GLU A 107 -8.84 13.37 -8.06
N ALA A 108 -7.51 13.44 -8.16
CA ALA A 108 -6.84 13.87 -9.38
C ALA A 108 -6.66 12.70 -10.35
N PHE A 109 -6.29 11.53 -9.80
CA PHE A 109 -5.83 10.39 -10.60
C PHE A 109 -6.68 9.14 -10.39
N ALA A 110 -7.53 9.09 -9.36
CA ALA A 110 -8.52 8.02 -9.24
C ALA A 110 -9.69 8.23 -10.23
N PRO A 111 -10.27 7.16 -10.81
CA PRO A 111 -9.88 5.75 -10.68
C PRO A 111 -8.55 5.44 -11.38
N TYR A 112 -7.61 4.81 -10.65
CA TYR A 112 -6.25 4.64 -11.13
C TYR A 112 -6.14 3.70 -12.33
N GLY A 113 -7.06 2.73 -12.47
CA GLY A 113 -7.09 1.84 -13.64
C GLY A 113 -7.23 2.60 -14.95
N ASP A 114 -8.14 3.58 -14.99
CA ASP A 114 -8.35 4.43 -16.18
C ASP A 114 -7.16 5.36 -16.42
N PHE A 115 -6.58 5.90 -15.35
CA PHE A 115 -5.38 6.73 -15.43
C PHE A 115 -4.18 5.96 -16.00
N VAL A 116 -3.94 4.74 -15.51
CA VAL A 116 -2.87 3.85 -16.00
C VAL A 116 -3.13 3.43 -17.44
N ALA A 117 -4.36 3.10 -17.80
CA ALA A 117 -4.71 2.77 -19.19
C ALA A 117 -4.44 3.94 -20.15
N SER A 118 -4.68 5.18 -19.70
CA SER A 118 -4.55 6.39 -20.53
C SER A 118 -3.14 6.97 -20.59
N ASN A 119 -2.37 6.86 -19.50
CA ASN A 119 -1.07 7.55 -19.34
C ASN A 119 0.11 6.58 -19.15
N GLY A 120 -0.17 5.28 -18.99
CA GLY A 120 0.82 4.24 -18.74
C GLY A 120 1.26 4.16 -17.27
N GLY A 121 1.83 3.01 -16.90
CA GLY A 121 2.30 2.76 -15.53
C GLY A 121 3.40 3.72 -15.07
N ALA A 122 4.20 4.27 -15.98
CA ALA A 122 5.24 5.25 -15.64
C ALA A 122 4.68 6.55 -15.04
N ALA A 123 3.54 7.03 -15.53
CA ALA A 123 2.87 8.18 -14.94
C ALA A 123 2.40 7.88 -13.51
N MET A 124 1.86 6.68 -13.27
CA MET A 124 1.43 6.26 -11.93
C MET A 124 2.59 6.06 -10.96
N ARG A 125 3.76 5.61 -11.45
CA ARG A 125 5.02 5.57 -10.69
C ARG A 125 5.37 6.96 -10.17
N GLU A 126 5.31 7.96 -11.05
CA GLU A 126 5.61 9.34 -10.69
C GLU A 126 4.60 9.93 -9.68
N VAL A 127 3.30 9.72 -9.91
CA VAL A 127 2.24 10.09 -8.95
C VAL A 127 2.55 9.49 -7.57
N THR A 128 2.88 8.20 -7.51
CA THR A 128 3.18 7.50 -6.24
C THR A 128 4.40 8.10 -5.53
N VAL A 129 5.47 8.40 -6.26
CA VAL A 129 6.67 9.07 -5.70
C VAL A 129 6.33 10.46 -5.17
N ARG A 130 5.59 11.27 -5.94
CA ARG A 130 5.17 12.61 -5.53
C ARG A 130 4.25 12.57 -4.31
N THR A 131 3.38 11.57 -4.20
CA THR A 131 2.55 11.31 -3.02
C THR A 131 3.39 11.01 -1.78
N ALA A 132 4.43 10.18 -1.90
CA ALA A 132 5.35 9.93 -0.79
C ALA A 132 6.11 11.21 -0.38
N LEU A 133 6.57 12.03 -1.33
CA LEU A 133 7.19 13.32 -1.04
C LEU A 133 6.21 14.28 -0.34
N ALA A 134 4.97 14.37 -0.83
CA ALA A 134 3.93 15.21 -0.23
C ALA A 134 3.60 14.76 1.21
N ALA A 135 3.64 13.47 1.50
CA ALA A 135 3.44 12.93 2.85
C ALA A 135 4.48 13.49 3.85
N LEU A 136 5.72 13.70 3.41
CA LEU A 136 6.83 14.19 4.24
C LEU A 136 6.91 15.71 4.38
N LYS A 137 6.33 16.48 3.44
CA LYS A 137 6.34 17.95 3.52
C LYS A 137 5.59 18.46 4.75
N GLU A 138 6.09 19.49 5.41
CA GLU A 138 5.38 20.13 6.55
C GLU A 138 4.33 21.16 6.11
N LYS A 139 4.21 21.39 4.80
CA LYS A 139 3.30 22.34 4.19
C LYS A 139 2.40 21.66 3.16
N CYS A 140 1.21 22.22 3.02
CA CYS A 140 0.20 21.85 2.04
C CYS A 140 -0.53 23.13 1.57
N SER A 141 -1.29 22.98 0.50
CA SER A 141 -2.01 24.09 -0.11
C SER A 141 -3.34 24.34 0.57
N ILE A 142 -3.71 25.61 0.73
CA ILE A 142 -5.03 25.99 1.24
C ILE A 142 -6.12 25.77 0.17
N SER A 143 -5.77 25.98 -1.10
CA SER A 143 -6.68 25.83 -2.24
C SER A 143 -5.88 25.55 -3.53
N ILE A 144 -6.58 25.32 -4.64
CA ILE A 144 -5.96 25.15 -5.97
C ILE A 144 -5.19 26.40 -6.46
N TYR A 145 -5.38 27.55 -5.82
CA TYR A 145 -4.68 28.80 -6.14
C TYR A 145 -3.44 29.02 -5.26
N ASP A 146 -3.26 28.22 -4.20
CA ASP A 146 -2.13 28.31 -3.26
C ASP A 146 -1.02 27.34 -3.66
N ILE A 147 -0.34 27.65 -4.76
CA ILE A 147 0.68 26.77 -5.37
C ILE A 147 1.90 26.59 -4.44
N GLU A 148 2.25 27.61 -3.65
CA GLU A 148 3.43 27.58 -2.78
C GLU A 148 3.20 26.80 -1.48
N GLY A 149 1.94 26.54 -1.12
CA GLY A 149 1.56 25.79 0.07
C GLY A 149 1.80 26.55 1.37
N ASN A 150 0.76 27.19 1.91
CA ASN A 150 0.89 28.03 3.10
C ASN A 150 0.29 27.44 4.37
N LYS A 151 -0.32 26.25 4.31
CA LYS A 151 -0.92 25.59 5.48
C LYS A 151 0.01 24.53 6.05
N SER A 152 0.27 24.61 7.35
CA SER A 152 1.08 23.62 8.06
C SER A 152 0.35 22.28 8.16
N LYS A 153 1.08 21.19 7.97
CA LYS A 153 0.66 19.82 8.29
C LYS A 153 1.78 19.07 9.00
N ALA A 154 1.41 18.05 9.76
CA ALA A 154 2.40 17.13 10.31
C ALA A 154 3.04 16.31 9.17
N PRO A 155 4.37 16.13 9.17
CA PRO A 155 5.01 15.19 8.26
C PRO A 155 4.67 13.75 8.64
N ALA A 156 4.69 12.85 7.66
CA ALA A 156 4.42 11.44 7.90
C ALA A 156 5.55 10.78 8.72
N LYS A 157 5.16 9.94 9.68
CA LYS A 157 6.06 8.99 10.35
C LYS A 157 5.87 7.56 9.89
N ILE A 158 4.75 7.27 9.23
CA ILE A 158 4.46 6.06 8.46
C ILE A 158 3.68 6.50 7.22
N ILE A 159 3.99 5.93 6.07
CA ILE A 159 3.23 6.12 4.83
C ILE A 159 2.53 4.80 4.50
N VAL A 160 1.22 4.85 4.29
CA VAL A 160 0.40 3.73 3.82
C VAL A 160 -0.02 4.02 2.38
N LEU A 161 0.55 3.27 1.45
CA LEU A 161 0.12 3.26 0.04
C LEU A 161 -1.04 2.26 -0.06
N ALA A 162 -2.25 2.78 0.16
CA ALA A 162 -3.43 1.98 0.43
C ALA A 162 -4.05 1.35 -0.83
N ASP A 163 -3.93 2.00 -1.97
CA ASP A 163 -4.53 1.52 -3.22
C ASP A 163 -3.61 0.51 -3.93
N PRO A 164 -4.13 -0.63 -4.43
CA PRO A 164 -3.35 -1.66 -5.13
C PRO A 164 -2.47 -1.13 -6.27
N TRP A 165 -2.93 -0.10 -7.00
CA TRP A 165 -2.18 0.49 -8.11
C TRP A 165 -0.90 1.20 -7.66
N MET A 166 -0.89 1.80 -6.46
CA MET A 166 0.30 2.45 -5.92
C MET A 166 1.41 1.44 -5.62
N LEU A 167 1.06 0.25 -5.10
CA LEU A 167 2.01 -0.85 -4.93
C LEU A 167 2.54 -1.31 -6.29
N TYR A 168 1.61 -1.71 -7.16
CA TYR A 168 1.93 -2.37 -8.42
C TYR A 168 2.80 -1.50 -9.32
N CYS A 169 2.49 -0.20 -9.41
CA CYS A 169 3.26 0.72 -10.21
C CYS A 169 4.48 1.26 -9.45
N GLY A 170 4.26 1.95 -8.32
CA GLY A 170 5.20 2.95 -7.82
C GLY A 170 5.98 2.62 -6.55
N LYS A 171 5.59 1.62 -5.75
CA LYS A 171 6.26 1.36 -4.47
C LYS A 171 7.77 1.08 -4.62
N PHE A 172 8.15 0.36 -5.68
CA PHE A 172 9.56 0.12 -6.00
C PHE A 172 10.38 1.42 -6.07
N ASP A 173 9.85 2.46 -6.74
CA ASP A 173 10.53 3.75 -6.86
C ASP A 173 10.60 4.49 -5.54
N VAL A 174 9.54 4.42 -4.74
CA VAL A 174 9.52 5.03 -3.40
C VAL A 174 10.57 4.37 -2.50
N ASP A 175 10.58 3.05 -2.42
CA ASP A 175 11.53 2.30 -1.59
C ASP A 175 12.97 2.57 -2.04
N THR A 176 13.22 2.56 -3.35
CA THR A 176 14.55 2.84 -3.92
C THR A 176 14.98 4.27 -3.61
N LEU A 177 14.12 5.25 -3.81
CA LEU A 177 14.40 6.65 -3.50
C LEU A 177 14.70 6.85 -2.01
N PHE A 178 13.90 6.25 -1.13
CA PHE A 178 14.09 6.36 0.32
C PHE A 178 15.42 5.74 0.75
N SER A 179 15.76 4.57 0.20
CA SER A 179 17.06 3.92 0.42
C SER A 179 18.23 4.80 -0.03
N LEU A 180 18.16 5.37 -1.24
CA LEU A 180 19.24 6.21 -1.80
C LEU A 180 19.42 7.54 -1.07
N THR A 181 18.39 8.02 -0.37
CA THR A 181 18.39 9.31 0.35
C THR A 181 18.47 9.16 1.86
N SER A 182 18.64 7.93 2.37
CA SER A 182 18.66 7.61 3.80
C SER A 182 17.38 8.05 4.55
N CYS A 183 16.24 8.11 3.85
CA CYS A 183 14.94 8.32 4.47
C CYS A 183 14.50 7.01 5.13
N ASN A 184 14.27 7.04 6.45
CA ASN A 184 13.90 5.84 7.22
C ASN A 184 12.39 5.70 7.45
N VAL A 185 11.56 6.58 6.87
CA VAL A 185 10.11 6.50 7.05
C VAL A 185 9.57 5.20 6.44
N PRO A 186 8.92 4.33 7.22
CA PRO A 186 8.38 3.08 6.73
C PRO A 186 7.22 3.31 5.76
N VAL A 187 7.22 2.54 4.68
CA VAL A 187 6.18 2.53 3.66
C VAL A 187 5.48 1.19 3.68
N VAL A 188 4.21 1.19 4.09
CA VAL A 188 3.34 0.02 4.22
C VAL A 188 2.40 -0.02 3.02
N SER A 189 2.16 -1.21 2.46
CA SER A 189 1.12 -1.42 1.46
C SER A 189 0.24 -2.62 1.83
N PRO A 190 -1.10 -2.46 1.90
CA PRO A 190 -1.99 -3.54 2.29
C PRO A 190 -1.89 -4.78 1.39
N LEU A 191 -1.81 -4.58 0.07
CA LEU A 191 -1.65 -5.68 -0.88
C LEU A 191 -0.29 -6.39 -0.72
N GLU A 192 0.78 -5.66 -0.41
CA GLU A 192 2.09 -6.31 -0.16
C GLU A 192 2.03 -7.20 1.08
N LEU A 193 1.33 -6.76 2.13
CA LEU A 193 1.14 -7.55 3.35
C LEU A 193 0.27 -8.78 3.12
N LEU A 194 -0.84 -8.65 2.37
CA LEU A 194 -1.66 -9.79 1.96
C LEU A 194 -0.85 -10.81 1.18
N ALA A 195 -0.11 -10.33 0.18
CA ALA A 195 0.73 -11.17 -0.64
C ALA A 195 1.74 -11.90 0.25
N LYS A 196 2.54 -11.21 1.08
CA LYS A 196 3.48 -11.85 2.02
C LYS A 196 2.82 -12.88 2.94
N SER A 197 1.62 -12.58 3.46
CA SER A 197 0.91 -13.45 4.40
C SER A 197 0.46 -14.76 3.75
N ALA A 198 0.08 -14.73 2.47
CA ALA A 198 -0.27 -15.94 1.72
C ALA A 198 0.90 -16.96 1.66
N PHE A 199 2.15 -16.48 1.72
CA PHE A 199 3.37 -17.28 1.66
C PHE A 199 4.03 -17.50 3.03
N ALA A 200 3.40 -17.07 4.13
CA ALA A 200 4.00 -17.09 5.47
C ALA A 200 4.09 -18.50 6.13
N GLY A 201 4.12 -19.59 5.34
CA GLY A 201 4.23 -20.96 5.84
C GLY A 201 4.95 -21.89 4.87
N GLU A 202 5.29 -23.11 5.33
CA GLU A 202 6.01 -24.13 4.55
C GLU A 202 5.08 -24.89 3.57
N LYS A 203 4.35 -24.16 2.70
CA LYS A 203 3.48 -24.78 1.68
C LYS A 203 4.26 -24.97 0.38
N LYS A 204 4.32 -26.22 -0.14
CA LYS A 204 4.99 -26.54 -1.42
C LYS A 204 4.19 -26.18 -2.67
N TYR A 205 2.86 -26.12 -2.53
CA TYR A 205 1.87 -25.64 -3.50
C TYR A 205 0.59 -25.35 -2.72
N PHE A 206 -0.24 -24.42 -3.19
CA PHE A 206 -1.48 -24.05 -2.52
C PHE A 206 -2.44 -23.32 -3.48
N ASN A 207 -3.72 -23.30 -3.16
CA ASN A 207 -4.75 -22.62 -3.94
C ASN A 207 -5.20 -21.35 -3.21
N VAL A 208 -5.09 -20.21 -3.89
CA VAL A 208 -5.39 -18.89 -3.35
C VAL A 208 -6.67 -18.34 -3.96
N GLY A 209 -7.60 -17.95 -3.10
CA GLY A 209 -8.71 -17.07 -3.44
C GLY A 209 -8.37 -15.63 -3.07
N LEU A 210 -8.75 -14.68 -3.91
CA LEU A 210 -8.73 -13.25 -3.61
C LEU A 210 -10.13 -12.66 -3.78
N MET A 211 -10.59 -11.98 -2.75
CA MET A 211 -11.79 -11.16 -2.74
C MET A 211 -11.41 -9.69 -2.72
N CYS A 212 -11.95 -8.90 -3.64
CA CYS A 212 -11.68 -7.47 -3.72
C CYS A 212 -12.86 -6.72 -4.35
N ASP A 213 -12.78 -5.38 -4.41
CA ASP A 213 -13.75 -4.57 -5.14
C ASP A 213 -13.82 -4.97 -6.63
N SER A 214 -15.04 -4.98 -7.17
CA SER A 214 -15.33 -5.23 -8.58
C SER A 214 -14.51 -4.39 -9.57
N LEU A 215 -14.10 -3.18 -9.19
CA LEU A 215 -13.30 -2.27 -10.01
C LEU A 215 -11.91 -2.83 -10.34
N TYR A 216 -11.40 -3.77 -9.55
CA TYR A 216 -10.08 -4.37 -9.78
C TYR A 216 -10.13 -5.72 -10.50
N ILE A 217 -11.30 -6.33 -10.62
CA ILE A 217 -11.44 -7.64 -11.25
C ILE A 217 -11.06 -7.55 -12.73
N GLY A 218 -10.16 -8.45 -13.16
CA GLY A 218 -9.70 -8.48 -14.54
C GLY A 218 -8.69 -7.38 -14.92
N THR A 219 -8.31 -6.51 -13.97
CA THR A 219 -7.23 -5.52 -14.19
C THR A 219 -5.84 -6.16 -14.21
N GLY A 220 -5.70 -7.34 -13.61
CA GLY A 220 -4.44 -8.07 -13.49
C GLY A 220 -3.48 -7.55 -12.42
N VAL A 221 -3.84 -6.49 -11.69
CA VAL A 221 -2.99 -5.87 -10.64
C VAL A 221 -2.63 -6.88 -9.56
N TYR A 222 -3.64 -7.48 -8.95
CA TYR A 222 -3.43 -8.46 -7.89
C TYR A 222 -2.68 -9.69 -8.39
N LYS A 223 -3.17 -10.29 -9.48
CA LYS A 223 -2.54 -11.46 -10.11
C LYS A 223 -1.04 -11.25 -10.36
N SER A 224 -0.65 -10.09 -10.88
CA SER A 224 0.76 -9.78 -11.16
C SER A 224 1.60 -9.73 -9.88
N VAL A 225 1.09 -9.10 -8.81
CA VAL A 225 1.77 -9.07 -7.50
C VAL A 225 1.90 -10.47 -6.90
N PHE A 226 0.87 -11.32 -7.05
CA PHE A 226 0.93 -12.71 -6.61
C PHE A 226 1.95 -13.53 -7.41
N GLU A 227 1.95 -13.41 -8.74
CA GLU A 227 2.90 -14.12 -9.61
C GLU A 227 4.35 -13.74 -9.30
N GLU A 228 4.62 -12.46 -8.99
CA GLU A 228 5.94 -12.02 -8.53
C GLU A 228 6.34 -12.72 -7.23
N LYS A 229 5.43 -12.85 -6.26
CA LYS A 229 5.70 -13.59 -5.01
C LYS A 229 5.85 -15.10 -5.23
N VAL A 230 5.07 -15.70 -6.11
CA VAL A 230 5.25 -17.11 -6.49
C VAL A 230 6.67 -17.34 -7.03
N ALA A 231 7.16 -16.44 -7.89
CA ALA A 231 8.51 -16.49 -8.43
C ALA A 231 9.58 -16.29 -7.35
N GLU A 232 9.40 -15.30 -6.45
CA GLU A 232 10.30 -15.02 -5.34
C GLU A 232 10.48 -16.23 -4.41
N TYR A 233 9.39 -16.92 -4.06
CA TYR A 233 9.41 -18.09 -3.18
C TYR A 233 9.67 -19.42 -3.92
N SER A 234 9.79 -19.40 -5.26
CA SER A 234 10.02 -20.60 -6.09
C SER A 234 8.97 -21.71 -5.88
N ILE A 235 7.71 -21.33 -5.69
CA ILE A 235 6.61 -22.28 -5.44
C ILE A 235 5.96 -22.64 -6.78
N MET A 236 5.86 -23.93 -7.07
CA MET A 236 5.28 -24.42 -8.32
C MET A 236 3.88 -24.98 -8.09
N GLY A 237 2.96 -24.74 -9.03
CA GLY A 237 1.62 -25.33 -9.00
C GLY A 237 0.62 -24.60 -8.08
N THR A 238 0.95 -23.39 -7.61
CA THR A 238 -0.01 -22.51 -6.94
C THR A 238 -1.09 -22.07 -7.93
N SER A 239 -2.37 -22.25 -7.56
CA SER A 239 -3.48 -21.71 -8.33
C SER A 239 -3.95 -20.38 -7.72
N TYR A 240 -4.47 -19.52 -8.57
CA TYR A 240 -4.96 -18.20 -8.20
C TYR A 240 -6.35 -17.99 -8.80
N PHE A 241 -7.29 -17.58 -7.96
CA PHE A 241 -8.64 -17.20 -8.35
C PHE A 241 -9.01 -15.87 -7.69
N GLU A 242 -9.53 -14.94 -8.47
CA GLU A 242 -10.04 -13.67 -7.98
C GLU A 242 -11.53 -13.51 -8.31
N ALA A 243 -12.28 -12.92 -7.38
CA ALA A 243 -13.67 -12.56 -7.61
C ALA A 243 -14.07 -11.34 -6.80
N ALA A 244 -15.01 -10.57 -7.34
CA ALA A 244 -15.57 -9.43 -6.62
C ALA A 244 -16.24 -9.89 -5.32
N THR A 245 -16.09 -9.11 -4.25
CA THR A 245 -16.80 -9.27 -2.98
C THR A 245 -18.31 -9.45 -3.23
N PRO A 246 -18.92 -10.53 -2.75
CA PRO A 246 -20.37 -10.71 -2.84
C PRO A 246 -21.13 -9.62 -2.07
N SER A 247 -22.26 -9.16 -2.63
CA SER A 247 -23.05 -8.07 -2.06
C SER A 247 -24.05 -8.50 -0.97
N SER A 248 -24.23 -9.80 -0.73
CA SER A 248 -25.19 -10.31 0.25
C SER A 248 -24.59 -10.37 1.65
N GLU A 249 -25.14 -9.56 2.57
CA GLU A 249 -24.81 -9.62 3.99
C GLU A 249 -25.00 -11.04 4.55
N GLY A 250 -23.97 -11.56 5.23
CA GLY A 250 -23.99 -12.85 5.92
C GLY A 250 -23.83 -14.10 5.03
N GLN A 251 -23.51 -13.93 3.74
CA GLN A 251 -23.13 -15.03 2.83
C GLN A 251 -21.94 -14.64 1.95
N ILE A 252 -20.98 -13.90 2.52
CA ILE A 252 -19.85 -13.35 1.78
C ILE A 252 -18.89 -14.48 1.38
N LEU A 253 -18.56 -15.39 2.30
CA LEU A 253 -17.68 -16.51 2.01
C LEU A 253 -18.39 -17.54 1.13
N ALA A 254 -19.64 -17.86 1.45
CA ALA A 254 -20.45 -18.78 0.65
C ALA A 254 -20.61 -18.30 -0.80
N GLY A 255 -20.95 -17.02 -1.01
CA GLY A 255 -21.09 -16.44 -2.34
C GLY A 255 -19.78 -16.38 -3.12
N PHE A 256 -18.64 -16.23 -2.44
CA PHE A 256 -17.33 -16.34 -3.07
C PHE A 256 -17.03 -17.77 -3.53
N LEU A 257 -17.34 -18.76 -2.68
CA LEU A 257 -17.16 -20.16 -3.01
C LEU A 257 -18.07 -20.59 -4.16
N ASP A 258 -19.31 -20.10 -4.24
CA ASP A 258 -20.19 -20.33 -5.39
C ASP A 258 -19.52 -19.88 -6.70
N LYS A 259 -18.97 -18.66 -6.75
CA LYS A 259 -18.20 -18.16 -7.92
C LYS A 259 -16.97 -19.02 -8.22
N TYR A 260 -16.28 -19.49 -7.18
CA TYR A 260 -15.14 -20.39 -7.34
C TYR A 260 -15.55 -21.72 -8.00
N ALA A 261 -16.65 -22.35 -7.56
CA ALA A 261 -17.17 -23.55 -8.20
C ALA A 261 -17.67 -23.29 -9.63
N GLU A 262 -18.39 -22.19 -9.86
CA GLU A 262 -18.92 -21.80 -11.18
C GLU A 262 -17.81 -21.58 -12.21
N SER A 263 -16.63 -21.14 -11.77
CA SER A 263 -15.44 -21.00 -12.62
C SER A 263 -14.78 -22.34 -13.01
N GLY A 264 -15.33 -23.47 -12.54
CA GLY A 264 -14.84 -24.81 -12.83
C GLY A 264 -13.70 -25.28 -11.93
N ASN A 265 -13.33 -24.50 -10.91
CA ASN A 265 -12.32 -24.91 -9.95
C ASN A 265 -12.84 -26.01 -9.02
N THR A 266 -12.03 -27.07 -8.87
CA THR A 266 -12.39 -28.26 -8.08
C THR A 266 -11.41 -28.54 -6.94
N ALA A 267 -10.25 -27.89 -6.94
CA ALA A 267 -9.25 -28.03 -5.89
C ALA A 267 -9.67 -27.23 -4.64
N PRO A 268 -9.47 -27.74 -3.41
CA PRO A 268 -9.78 -26.99 -2.19
C PRO A 268 -8.90 -25.74 -2.06
N LEU A 269 -9.49 -24.62 -1.63
CA LEU A 269 -8.77 -23.40 -1.30
C LEU A 269 -7.97 -23.57 -0.01
N ASP A 270 -6.74 -23.08 -0.03
CA ASP A 270 -5.83 -23.07 1.12
C ASP A 270 -5.83 -21.73 1.84
N VAL A 271 -6.02 -20.65 1.08
CA VAL A 271 -5.96 -19.29 1.59
C VAL A 271 -7.02 -18.46 0.89
N LEU A 272 -7.71 -17.62 1.65
CA LEU A 272 -8.52 -16.51 1.12
C LEU A 272 -7.91 -15.19 1.57
N LEU A 273 -7.70 -14.33 0.61
CA LEU A 273 -7.17 -12.99 0.79
C LEU A 273 -8.31 -12.01 0.54
N VAL A 274 -8.54 -11.10 1.47
CA VAL A 274 -9.64 -10.14 1.42
C VAL A 274 -9.03 -8.75 1.39
N ASP A 275 -9.08 -8.14 0.21
CA ASP A 275 -8.72 -6.73 -0.01
C ASP A 275 -9.97 -5.89 -0.29
N ASP A 276 -10.94 -6.00 0.61
CA ASP A 276 -12.12 -5.18 0.66
C ASP A 276 -12.33 -4.74 2.11
N TRP A 277 -12.05 -3.47 2.36
CA TRP A 277 -12.08 -2.88 3.70
C TRP A 277 -13.50 -2.71 4.26
N SER A 278 -14.54 -3.00 3.48
CA SER A 278 -15.92 -3.02 3.94
C SER A 278 -16.33 -4.35 4.57
N VAL A 279 -15.53 -5.41 4.37
CA VAL A 279 -15.87 -6.76 4.83
C VAL A 279 -15.55 -6.93 6.32
N ASP A 280 -16.57 -7.31 7.10
CA ASP A 280 -16.39 -7.70 8.49
C ASP A 280 -15.74 -9.08 8.59
N ARG A 281 -14.52 -9.11 9.16
CA ARG A 281 -13.81 -10.37 9.40
C ARG A 281 -14.56 -11.30 10.35
N GLN A 282 -15.22 -10.78 11.38
CA GLN A 282 -15.92 -11.65 12.33
C GLN A 282 -17.04 -12.40 11.62
N ALA A 283 -17.79 -11.72 10.75
CA ALA A 283 -18.80 -12.36 9.91
C ALA A 283 -18.20 -13.47 9.01
N LEU A 284 -17.05 -13.22 8.38
CA LEU A 284 -16.35 -14.26 7.59
C LEU A 284 -15.92 -15.47 8.44
N MET A 285 -15.42 -15.22 9.64
CA MET A 285 -14.99 -16.29 10.54
C MET A 285 -16.18 -17.10 11.07
N ASP A 286 -17.32 -16.44 11.32
CA ASP A 286 -18.56 -17.09 11.69
C ASP A 286 -19.09 -17.97 10.55
N GLU A 287 -19.11 -17.48 9.30
CA GLU A 287 -19.45 -18.29 8.12
C GLU A 287 -18.51 -19.49 7.95
N LEU A 288 -17.20 -19.27 8.10
CA LEU A 288 -16.20 -20.33 8.03
C LEU A 288 -16.45 -21.41 9.09
N SER A 289 -16.88 -21.01 10.30
CA SER A 289 -17.21 -21.95 11.37
C SER A 289 -18.38 -22.86 11.00
N LEU A 290 -19.40 -22.31 10.31
CA LEU A 290 -20.55 -23.08 9.83
C LEU A 290 -20.16 -24.06 8.72
N ILE A 291 -19.30 -23.64 7.78
CA ILE A 291 -18.79 -24.52 6.72
C ILE A 291 -17.96 -25.67 7.30
N ARG A 292 -17.24 -25.45 8.41
CA ARG A 292 -16.42 -26.48 9.07
C ARG A 292 -17.22 -27.43 9.97
N ASP A 293 -18.44 -27.06 10.37
CA ASP A 293 -19.30 -27.92 11.19
C ASP A 293 -20.01 -28.97 10.32
N PHE A 294 -19.54 -30.22 10.38
CA PHE A 294 -20.09 -31.35 9.61
C PHE A 294 -21.59 -31.63 9.83
N HIS A 295 -22.21 -31.03 10.86
CA HIS A 295 -23.64 -31.14 11.13
C HIS A 295 -24.49 -30.08 10.39
N LYS A 296 -23.84 -29.15 9.68
CA LYS A 296 -24.49 -28.04 8.96
C LYS A 296 -24.61 -28.32 7.46
N GLU A 297 -25.63 -27.73 6.83
CA GLU A 297 -25.87 -27.85 5.39
C GLU A 297 -24.74 -27.20 4.58
N GLU A 298 -24.22 -26.09 5.09
CA GLU A 298 -23.09 -25.34 4.54
C GLU A 298 -21.85 -26.22 4.41
N SER A 299 -21.61 -27.12 5.37
CA SER A 299 -20.49 -28.06 5.32
C SER A 299 -20.67 -29.10 4.21
N MET A 300 -21.89 -29.59 3.99
CA MET A 300 -22.18 -30.52 2.89
C MET A 300 -21.96 -29.88 1.52
N ARG A 301 -22.27 -28.58 1.39
CA ARG A 301 -22.13 -27.82 0.14
C ARG A 301 -20.70 -27.37 -0.12
N TYR A 302 -20.07 -26.74 0.86
CA TYR A 302 -18.81 -26.01 0.69
C TYR A 302 -17.61 -26.65 1.37
N GLY A 303 -17.80 -27.60 2.30
CA GLY A 303 -16.72 -28.15 3.12
C GLY A 303 -15.60 -28.81 2.32
N LYS A 304 -15.88 -29.32 1.11
CA LYS A 304 -14.86 -29.87 0.19
C LYS A 304 -14.08 -28.82 -0.58
N MET A 305 -14.55 -27.58 -0.60
CA MET A 305 -13.96 -26.46 -1.34
C MET A 305 -12.93 -25.69 -0.52
N ILE A 306 -12.86 -25.95 0.79
CA ILE A 306 -11.85 -25.39 1.68
C ILE A 306 -10.96 -26.50 2.22
N SER A 307 -9.67 -26.22 2.36
CA SER A 307 -8.73 -27.12 3.01
C SER A 307 -8.96 -27.17 4.53
N PRO A 308 -8.52 -28.23 5.22
CA PRO A 308 -8.57 -28.28 6.69
C PRO A 308 -7.88 -27.07 7.34
N ASP A 309 -6.70 -26.69 6.81
CA ASP A 309 -5.86 -25.59 7.29
C ASP A 309 -6.15 -24.27 6.56
N PHE A 310 -7.38 -24.10 6.06
CA PHE A 310 -7.80 -22.88 5.37
C PHE A 310 -7.67 -21.65 6.28
N THR A 311 -7.01 -20.62 5.75
CA THR A 311 -6.76 -19.36 6.45
C THR A 311 -7.33 -18.18 5.68
N ILE A 312 -7.91 -17.23 6.40
CA ILE A 312 -8.39 -15.96 5.86
C ILE A 312 -7.45 -14.85 6.32
N PHE A 313 -6.99 -14.01 5.40
CA PHE A 313 -6.23 -12.80 5.70
C PHE A 313 -6.97 -11.58 5.15
N CYS A 314 -7.17 -10.58 6.00
CA CYS A 314 -7.79 -9.31 5.63
C CYS A 314 -6.73 -8.21 5.56
N SER A 315 -6.76 -7.39 4.51
CA SER A 315 -5.80 -6.30 4.33
C SER A 315 -5.92 -5.25 5.45
N SER A 316 -7.12 -5.05 5.99
CA SER A 316 -7.38 -4.18 7.14
C SER A 316 -6.52 -4.53 8.34
N ASP A 317 -6.63 -5.76 8.79
CA ASP A 317 -6.04 -6.24 10.03
C ASP A 317 -4.52 -6.30 9.91
N LEU A 318 -4.04 -6.79 8.77
CA LEU A 318 -2.61 -6.83 8.48
C LEU A 318 -2.01 -5.42 8.48
N THR A 319 -2.70 -4.44 7.90
CA THR A 319 -2.22 -3.07 7.83
C THR A 319 -2.21 -2.42 9.21
N MET A 320 -3.27 -2.58 10.01
CA MET A 320 -3.32 -2.05 11.38
C MET A 320 -2.21 -2.69 12.23
N HIS A 321 -2.08 -4.02 12.15
CA HIS A 321 -1.06 -4.76 12.87
C HIS A 321 0.36 -4.31 12.49
N GLU A 322 0.67 -4.17 11.20
CA GLU A 322 1.99 -3.74 10.74
C GLU A 322 2.30 -2.30 11.18
N CYS A 323 1.32 -1.40 11.07
CA CYS A 323 1.48 -0.02 11.56
C CYS A 323 1.76 -0.01 13.06
N TYR A 324 0.98 -0.75 13.84
CA TYR A 324 1.12 -0.84 15.29
C TYR A 324 2.49 -1.37 15.70
N LEU A 325 2.90 -2.52 15.15
CA LEU A 325 4.20 -3.12 15.43
C LEU A 325 5.35 -2.23 15.02
N THR A 326 5.24 -1.57 13.87
CA THR A 326 6.23 -0.59 13.39
C THR A 326 6.37 0.56 14.38
N MET A 327 5.24 1.11 14.84
CA MET A 327 5.26 2.19 15.84
C MET A 327 5.86 1.75 17.17
N ARG A 328 5.58 0.52 17.64
CA ARG A 328 6.20 -0.03 18.86
C ARG A 328 7.71 -0.21 18.68
N LYS A 329 8.11 -0.91 17.62
CA LYS A 329 9.52 -1.24 17.32
C LYS A 329 10.38 0.03 17.22
N LEU A 330 9.83 1.09 16.62
CA LEU A 330 10.53 2.35 16.39
C LEU A 330 10.24 3.41 17.46
N SER A 331 9.49 3.08 18.52
CA SER A 331 9.10 4.02 19.60
C SER A 331 8.44 5.31 19.08
N LEU A 332 7.50 5.17 18.14
CA LEU A 332 6.85 6.28 17.42
C LEU A 332 5.49 6.69 18.00
N PHE A 333 4.96 6.01 19.01
CA PHE A 333 3.71 6.42 19.65
C PHE A 333 3.85 7.79 20.32
N THR A 334 2.79 8.58 20.21
CA THR A 334 2.63 9.79 21.02
C THR A 334 2.32 9.41 22.46
N HIS A 335 2.66 10.27 23.41
CA HIS A 335 2.29 10.09 24.82
C HIS A 335 0.92 10.70 25.15
N ARG A 336 0.06 10.90 24.12
CA ARG A 336 -1.24 11.54 24.26
C ARG A 336 -2.32 10.48 24.46
N ILE A 337 -3.16 10.67 25.47
CA ILE A 337 -4.33 9.83 25.70
C ILE A 337 -5.54 10.58 25.14
N ALA A 338 -5.82 10.37 23.86
CA ALA A 338 -6.96 10.94 23.15
C ALA A 338 -7.44 9.96 22.09
N LEU A 339 -8.66 10.13 21.58
CA LEU A 339 -9.09 9.35 20.41
C LEU A 339 -8.21 9.65 19.20
N PRO A 340 -8.02 8.69 18.27
CA PRO A 340 -7.32 8.95 17.01
C PRO A 340 -7.97 10.12 16.25
N GLU A 341 -7.16 11.07 15.78
CA GLU A 341 -7.61 12.22 15.00
C GLU A 341 -7.51 11.91 13.51
N LEU A 342 -8.63 11.98 12.78
CA LEU A 342 -8.63 11.88 11.32
C LEU A 342 -8.49 13.27 10.70
N LYS A 343 -7.49 13.46 9.84
CA LYS A 343 -7.33 14.67 9.02
C LYS A 343 -7.46 14.33 7.55
N PHE A 344 -8.43 14.93 6.90
CA PHE A 344 -8.70 14.69 5.49
C PHE A 344 -7.98 15.70 4.61
N TYR A 345 -7.39 15.18 3.55
CA TYR A 345 -6.76 15.90 2.48
C TYR A 345 -7.27 15.33 1.15
N THR A 346 -7.32 16.19 0.15
CA THR A 346 -7.60 15.82 -1.23
C THR A 346 -6.39 16.12 -2.08
N ILE A 347 -5.98 15.17 -2.91
CA ILE A 347 -5.02 15.38 -3.98
C ILE A 347 -5.79 15.93 -5.19
N LYS A 348 -5.41 17.12 -5.65
CA LYS A 348 -6.01 17.81 -6.80
C LYS A 348 -4.95 18.09 -7.87
N PRO A 349 -5.29 18.00 -9.16
CA PRO A 349 -4.32 18.29 -10.22
C PRO A 349 -3.87 19.75 -10.10
N LEU A 350 -2.58 19.98 -10.37
CA LEU A 350 -2.03 21.33 -10.38
C LEU A 350 -2.47 22.05 -11.67
N PRO A 351 -3.20 23.18 -11.60
CA PRO A 351 -3.73 23.83 -12.80
C PRO A 351 -2.63 24.26 -13.77
N GLY A 352 -2.75 23.84 -15.04
CA GLY A 352 -1.85 24.25 -16.13
C GLY A 352 -0.45 23.63 -16.12
N ARG A 353 -0.26 22.52 -15.38
CA ARG A 353 1.00 21.77 -15.29
C ARG A 353 0.87 20.35 -15.85
N GLU A 354 1.97 19.60 -15.80
CA GLU A 354 2.01 18.20 -16.24
C GLU A 354 0.97 17.34 -15.50
N ALA A 355 0.53 16.26 -16.15
CA ALA A 355 -0.57 15.42 -15.68
C ALA A 355 -0.28 14.70 -14.35
N GLN A 356 0.95 14.73 -13.83
CA GLN A 356 1.38 14.05 -12.60
C GLN A 356 1.60 15.03 -11.43
N GLU A 357 1.57 16.34 -11.69
CA GLU A 357 1.73 17.35 -10.64
C GLU A 357 0.40 17.64 -9.94
N PHE A 358 0.46 17.76 -8.62
CA PHE A 358 -0.73 17.93 -7.80
C PHE A 358 -0.49 18.84 -6.59
N LEU A 359 -1.59 19.29 -6.01
CA LEU A 359 -1.65 19.97 -4.74
C LEU A 359 -2.36 19.07 -3.72
N LEU A 360 -1.81 19.01 -2.51
CA LEU A 360 -2.47 18.41 -1.36
C LEU A 360 -3.23 19.50 -0.63
N ILE A 361 -4.56 19.39 -0.56
CA ILE A 361 -5.44 20.43 0.00
C ILE A 361 -6.24 19.83 1.17
N PRO A 362 -6.26 20.43 2.37
CA PRO A 362 -7.12 19.97 3.45
C PRO A 362 -8.59 19.99 3.03
N SER A 363 -9.30 18.88 3.26
CA SER A 363 -10.76 18.82 3.08
C SER A 363 -11.42 19.12 4.42
N GLU A 364 -12.42 20.01 4.41
CA GLU A 364 -13.22 20.33 5.60
C GLU A 364 -14.38 19.34 5.82
N ASN A 365 -14.57 18.37 4.91
CA ASN A 365 -15.69 17.42 4.96
C ASN A 365 -15.22 15.98 4.73
N VAL A 366 -15.43 15.13 5.75
CA VAL A 366 -15.97 13.77 5.63
C VAL A 366 -16.89 13.52 6.82
#